data_AF-A0A1P8UFL2-F1
#
_entry.id   AF-A0A1P8UFL2-F1
#
_cell.length_a   1.000
_cell.length_b   1.000
_cell.length_c   1.000
_cell.angle_alpha   90.00
_cell.angle_beta   90.00
_cell.angle_gamma   90.00
#
_symmetry.space_group_name_H-M   'P 1'
#
loop_
_entity.id
_entity.type
_entity.pdbx_description
1 polymer ?
#
loop_
_entity_poly.entity_id
_entity_poly.type
_entity_poly.pdbx_seq_one_letter_code
_entity_poly.pdbx_strand_id
1 'polypeptide(L)'
;MAADGILNNEKERRKRILGFGFLAVIAVLLLSPYPLLMHLQQTQENMVIQAFGDGVDQWIAGIASSISRATGIIQAAQSARGFWGQRLDVIALGVYIVSWRVMYALLALSLAAPLLAAAVWDGLMNRRIAQWRYEYTSNRLHYLSRGAIGWFVDVLLLLLVFPLPMPPEALVVVMFLLGGALHQWSASFQKR
;
A
#
# COMPACT_ATOMS: atom_id res chain seq x y z
N MET A 1 -27.06 -6.80 20.50
CA MET A 1 -26.45 -8.13 20.71
C MET A 1 -26.10 -8.86 19.41
N ALA A 2 -26.98 -9.00 18.40
CA ALA A 2 -26.61 -9.66 17.13
C ALA A 2 -25.60 -8.88 16.27
N ALA A 3 -25.64 -7.54 16.29
CA ALA A 3 -24.72 -6.69 15.51
C ALA A 3 -23.27 -6.73 16.02
N ASP A 4 -23.06 -6.89 17.33
CA ASP A 4 -21.72 -6.96 17.92
C ASP A 4 -21.00 -8.26 17.56
N GLY A 5 -21.73 -9.38 17.45
CA GLY A 5 -21.18 -10.66 17.02
C GLY A 5 -20.68 -10.65 15.57
N ILE A 6 -21.38 -9.95 14.68
CA ILE A 6 -21.00 -9.82 13.26
C ILE A 6 -19.73 -8.96 13.12
N LEU A 7 -19.65 -7.83 13.84
CA LEU A 7 -18.49 -6.93 13.80
C LEU A 7 -17.23 -7.59 14.38
N ASN A 8 -17.37 -8.41 15.42
CA ASN A 8 -16.22 -9.11 16.00
C ASN A 8 -15.68 -10.20 15.07
N ASN A 9 -16.57 -10.93 14.40
CA ASN A 9 -16.22 -11.94 13.41
C ASN A 9 -15.52 -11.33 12.18
N GLU A 10 -15.97 -10.15 11.74
CA GLU A 10 -15.33 -9.44 10.62
C GLU A 10 -13.91 -8.95 10.98
N LYS A 11 -13.70 -8.44 12.20
CA LYS A 11 -12.37 -8.06 12.70
C LYS A 11 -11.43 -9.26 12.79
N GLU A 12 -11.90 -10.39 13.31
CA GLU A 12 -11.10 -11.62 13.35
C GLU A 12 -10.76 -12.13 11.95
N ARG A 13 -11.72 -12.11 11.03
CA ARG A 13 -11.51 -12.51 9.64
C ARG A 13 -10.45 -11.65 8.96
N ARG A 14 -10.49 -10.32 9.14
CA ARG A 14 -9.45 -9.41 8.63
C ARG A 14 -8.08 -9.71 9.23
N LYS A 15 -7.99 -9.92 10.55
CA LYS A 15 -6.73 -10.31 11.20
C LYS A 15 -6.16 -11.61 10.65
N ARG A 16 -7.01 -12.62 10.39
CA ARG A 16 -6.58 -13.88 9.77
C ARG A 16 -6.08 -13.67 8.35
N ILE A 17 -6.80 -12.91 7.52
CA ILE A 17 -6.39 -12.63 6.13
C ILE A 17 -5.05 -11.88 6.11
N LEU A 18 -4.88 -10.85 6.94
CA LEU A 18 -3.63 -10.11 7.05
C LEU A 18 -2.49 -10.98 7.58
N GLY A 19 -2.76 -11.83 8.58
CA GLY A 19 -1.79 -12.79 9.11
C GLY A 19 -1.35 -13.83 8.09
N PHE A 20 -2.29 -14.42 7.34
CA PHE A 20 -1.98 -15.34 6.25
C PHE A 20 -1.25 -14.65 5.10
N GLY A 21 -1.64 -13.42 4.74
CA GLY A 21 -0.95 -12.62 3.72
C GLY A 21 0.49 -12.31 4.13
N PHE A 22 0.72 -11.93 5.38
CA PHE A 22 2.04 -11.67 5.91
C PHE A 22 2.92 -12.94 5.93
N LEU A 23 2.37 -14.07 6.38
CA LEU A 23 3.06 -15.36 6.34
C LEU A 23 3.35 -15.81 4.91
N ALA A 24 2.42 -15.60 3.98
CA ALA A 24 2.62 -15.91 2.56
C ALA A 24 3.74 -15.05 1.97
N VAL A 25 3.85 -13.77 2.35
CA VAL A 25 4.97 -12.93 1.91
C VAL A 25 6.29 -13.39 2.51
N ILE A 26 6.34 -13.71 3.80
CA ILE A 26 7.57 -14.26 4.41
C ILE A 26 7.95 -15.57 3.69
N ALA A 27 6.98 -16.44 3.41
CA ALA A 27 7.22 -17.68 2.69
C ALA A 27 7.72 -17.43 1.26
N VAL A 28 7.10 -16.50 0.52
CA VAL A 28 7.54 -16.11 -0.82
C VAL A 28 8.94 -15.52 -0.77
N LEU A 29 9.25 -14.63 0.17
CA LEU A 29 10.59 -14.07 0.31
C LEU A 29 11.61 -15.14 0.70
N LEU A 30 11.30 -16.05 1.63
CA LEU A 30 12.25 -17.08 2.05
C LEU A 30 12.45 -18.21 1.03
N LEU A 31 11.41 -18.54 0.26
CA LEU A 31 11.42 -19.67 -0.68
C LEU A 31 11.67 -19.25 -2.13
N SER A 32 11.50 -17.97 -2.47
CA SER A 32 11.72 -17.50 -3.84
C SER A 32 13.20 -17.59 -4.24
N PRO A 33 13.47 -17.99 -5.49
CA PRO A 33 14.83 -18.01 -6.00
C PRO A 33 15.28 -16.56 -6.24
N TYR A 34 16.51 -16.24 -5.82
CA TYR A 34 17.10 -14.91 -5.97
C TYR A 34 16.95 -14.30 -7.39
N PRO A 35 17.19 -15.05 -8.50
CA PRO A 35 17.06 -14.50 -9.85
C PRO A 35 15.65 -14.00 -10.17
N LEU A 36 14.62 -14.64 -9.61
CA LEU A 36 13.23 -14.26 -9.84
C LEU A 36 12.93 -12.92 -9.15
N LEU A 37 13.30 -12.77 -7.88
CA LEU A 37 13.10 -11.50 -7.17
C LEU A 37 13.84 -10.34 -7.85
N MET A 38 15.05 -10.61 -8.31
CA MET A 38 15.86 -9.63 -9.02
C MET A 38 15.18 -9.21 -10.33
N HIS A 39 14.69 -10.16 -11.13
CA HIS A 39 13.98 -9.86 -12.37
C HIS A 39 12.69 -9.06 -12.12
N LEU A 40 11.93 -9.41 -11.08
CA LEU A 40 10.70 -8.68 -10.73
C LEU A 40 11.01 -7.25 -10.28
N GLN A 41 12.09 -7.05 -9.53
CA GLN A 41 12.55 -5.72 -9.12
C GLN A 41 13.00 -4.89 -10.33
N GLN A 42 13.83 -5.43 -11.21
CA GLN A 42 14.26 -4.73 -12.43
C GLN A 42 13.09 -4.37 -13.33
N THR A 43 12.11 -5.27 -13.45
CA THR A 43 10.91 -4.99 -14.23
C THR A 43 10.15 -3.80 -13.66
N GLN A 44 10.04 -3.72 -12.34
CA GLN A 44 9.41 -2.60 -11.66
C GLN A 44 10.20 -1.30 -11.80
N GLU A 45 11.52 -1.32 -11.61
CA GLU A 45 12.41 -0.16 -11.81
C GLU A 45 12.28 0.36 -13.25
N ASN A 46 12.32 -0.53 -14.25
CA ASN A 46 12.14 -0.15 -15.66
C ASN A 46 10.79 0.51 -15.94
N MET A 47 9.70 0.00 -15.34
CA MET A 47 8.37 0.62 -15.47
C MET A 47 8.35 2.02 -14.86
N VAL A 48 9.00 2.23 -13.73
CA VAL A 48 9.07 3.52 -13.05
C VAL A 48 9.95 4.51 -13.79
N ILE A 49 11.08 4.05 -14.35
CA ILE A 49 11.93 4.85 -15.24
C ILE A 49 11.13 5.30 -16.47
N GLN A 50 10.34 4.41 -17.08
CA GLN A 50 9.50 4.75 -18.22
C GLN A 50 8.41 5.78 -17.88
N ALA A 51 7.81 5.69 -16.69
CA ALA A 51 6.70 6.56 -16.30
C ALA A 51 7.15 7.90 -15.69
N PHE A 52 8.22 7.92 -14.90
CA PHE A 52 8.64 9.07 -14.09
C PHE A 52 10.07 9.55 -14.38
N GLY A 53 10.84 8.80 -15.17
CA GLY A 53 12.22 9.10 -15.50
C GLY A 53 13.23 8.50 -14.54
N ASP A 54 14.47 8.38 -15.02
CA ASP A 54 15.60 7.76 -14.33
C ASP A 54 15.97 8.48 -13.00
N GLY A 55 15.86 9.81 -12.96
CA GLY A 55 16.17 10.57 -11.75
C GLY A 55 15.27 10.23 -10.55
N VAL A 56 14.01 9.85 -10.79
CA VAL A 56 13.08 9.43 -9.73
C VAL A 56 13.47 8.06 -9.19
N ASP A 57 13.79 7.11 -10.07
CA ASP A 57 14.25 5.79 -9.65
C ASP A 57 15.56 5.87 -8.86
N GLN A 58 16.54 6.66 -9.32
CA GLN A 58 17.80 6.87 -8.62
C GLN A 58 17.61 7.45 -7.21
N TRP A 59 16.68 8.39 -7.05
CA TRP A 59 16.36 8.95 -5.73
C TRP A 59 15.74 7.90 -4.80
N ILE A 60 14.77 7.11 -5.30
CA ILE A 60 14.14 6.03 -4.56
C ILE A 60 15.17 4.96 -4.17
N ALA A 61 15.96 4.49 -5.13
CA ALA A 61 17.00 3.49 -4.95
C ALA A 61 18.10 3.97 -3.99
N GLY A 62 18.45 5.26 -4.02
CA GLY A 62 19.39 5.88 -3.09
C GLY A 62 18.94 5.77 -1.64
N ILE A 63 17.66 6.05 -1.36
CA ILE A 63 17.09 5.91 -0.01
C ILE A 63 16.94 4.44 0.36
N ALA A 64 16.38 3.62 -0.53
CA ALA A 64 16.15 2.19 -0.29
C ALA A 64 17.47 1.43 0.01
N SER A 65 18.54 1.74 -0.73
CA SER A 65 19.87 1.18 -0.50
C SER A 65 20.47 1.64 0.83
N SER A 66 20.17 2.86 1.28
CA SER A 66 20.62 3.35 2.58
C SER A 66 19.91 2.66 3.74
N ILE A 67 18.60 2.42 3.61
CA ILE A 67 17.81 1.64 4.57
C ILE A 67 18.31 0.20 4.62
N SER A 68 18.49 -0.47 3.47
CA SER A 68 18.95 -1.86 3.44
C SER A 68 20.36 -2.02 4.02
N ARG A 69 21.28 -1.08 3.75
CA ARG A 69 22.61 -1.06 4.40
C ARG A 69 22.52 -0.86 5.91
N ALA A 70 21.65 0.02 6.39
CA ALA A 70 21.47 0.27 7.82
C ALA A 70 20.98 -0.96 8.60
N THR A 71 20.30 -1.91 7.95
CA THR A 71 19.88 -3.15 8.61
C THR A 71 21.03 -4.10 8.97
N GLY A 72 22.23 -3.92 8.40
CA GLY A 72 23.39 -4.79 8.63
C GLY A 72 23.29 -6.17 7.96
N ILE A 73 22.16 -6.52 7.34
CA ILE A 73 21.92 -7.82 6.72
C ILE A 73 22.89 -8.07 5.55
N ILE A 74 23.25 -7.03 4.81
CA ILE A 74 24.22 -7.12 3.70
C ILE A 74 25.62 -7.53 4.22
N GLN A 75 26.05 -7.00 5.37
CA GLN A 75 27.33 -7.34 5.99
C GLN A 75 27.31 -8.77 6.56
N ALA A 76 26.16 -9.19 7.09
CA ALA A 76 25.93 -10.57 7.53
C ALA A 76 25.92 -11.56 6.34
N ALA A 77 25.35 -11.17 5.20
CA ALA A 77 25.32 -11.99 3.99
C ALA A 77 26.72 -12.21 3.42
N GLN A 78 27.54 -11.16 3.37
CA GLN A 78 28.93 -11.22 2.89
C GLN A 78 29.85 -12.10 3.75
N SER A 79 29.55 -12.24 5.04
CA SER A 79 30.34 -13.07 5.96
C SER A 79 29.87 -14.53 6.03
N ALA A 80 28.63 -14.82 5.62
CA ALA A 80 28.08 -16.16 5.57
C ALA A 80 28.47 -16.89 4.28
N ARG A 81 28.78 -18.19 4.37
CA ARG A 81 29.07 -19.05 3.20
C ARG A 81 28.06 -20.17 3.07
N GLY A 82 27.92 -20.70 1.85
CA GLY A 82 27.03 -21.83 1.55
C GLY A 82 25.55 -21.44 1.54
N PHE A 83 24.68 -22.36 1.96
CA PHE A 83 23.22 -22.18 1.95
C PHE A 83 22.76 -20.93 2.71
N TRP A 84 23.37 -20.63 3.87
CA TRP A 84 22.98 -19.49 4.69
C TRP A 84 23.33 -18.15 4.06
N GLY A 85 24.44 -18.06 3.30
CA GLY A 85 24.77 -16.86 2.53
C GLY A 85 23.69 -16.55 1.49
N GLN A 86 23.28 -17.57 0.72
CA GLN A 86 22.23 -17.41 -0.29
C GLN A 86 20.89 -16.98 0.31
N ARG A 87 20.51 -17.46 1.50
CA ARG A 87 19.28 -17.03 2.17
C ARG A 87 19.37 -15.61 2.69
N LEU A 88 20.51 -15.20 3.22
CA LEU A 88 20.72 -13.83 3.65
C LEU A 88 20.74 -12.85 2.47
N ASP A 89 21.27 -13.24 1.31
CA ASP A 89 21.19 -12.45 0.08
C ASP A 89 19.74 -12.23 -0.38
N VAL A 90 18.92 -13.28 -0.32
CA VAL A 90 17.48 -13.19 -0.64
C VAL A 90 16.75 -12.29 0.35
N ILE A 91 17.04 -12.39 1.65
CA ILE A 91 16.46 -11.52 2.68
C ILE A 91 16.90 -10.07 2.46
N ALA A 92 18.18 -9.82 2.18
CA ALA A 92 18.70 -8.49 1.89
C ALA A 92 18.01 -7.87 0.67
N LEU A 93 17.82 -8.66 -0.39
CA LEU A 93 17.06 -8.24 -1.57
C LEU A 93 15.59 -7.95 -1.23
N GLY A 94 14.94 -8.79 -0.42
CA GLY A 94 13.58 -8.56 0.05
C GLY A 94 13.44 -7.24 0.82
N VAL A 95 14.38 -6.95 1.72
CA VAL A 95 14.42 -5.68 2.47
C VAL A 95 14.59 -4.48 1.53
N TYR A 96 15.47 -4.60 0.53
CA TYR A 96 15.62 -3.56 -0.50
C TYR A 96 14.32 -3.34 -1.28
N ILE A 97 13.68 -4.40 -1.78
CA ILE A 97 12.42 -4.34 -2.53
C ILE A 97 11.32 -3.65 -1.70
N VAL A 98 11.15 -4.05 -0.44
CA VAL A 98 10.15 -3.44 0.45
C VAL A 98 10.46 -1.96 0.68
N SER A 99 11.72 -1.63 0.95
CA SER A 99 12.14 -0.24 1.18
C SER A 99 11.91 0.64 -0.05
N TRP A 100 12.25 0.14 -1.24
CA TRP A 100 12.01 0.78 -2.53
C TRP A 100 10.51 1.02 -2.74
N ARG A 101 9.66 0.02 -2.47
CA ARG A 101 8.19 0.13 -2.59
C ARG A 101 7.57 1.12 -1.62
N VAL A 102 8.05 1.21 -0.39
CA VAL A 102 7.58 2.22 0.58
C VAL A 102 7.88 3.61 0.04
N MET A 103 9.10 3.85 -0.45
CA MET A 103 9.47 5.14 -1.01
C MET A 103 8.65 5.49 -2.25
N TYR A 104 8.42 4.53 -3.14
CA TYR A 104 7.54 4.70 -4.30
C TYR A 104 6.10 5.05 -3.87
N ALA A 105 5.55 4.35 -2.88
CA ALA A 105 4.21 4.62 -2.36
C ALA A 105 4.10 6.00 -1.70
N LEU A 106 5.14 6.46 -0.99
CA LEU A 106 5.19 7.80 -0.40
C LEU A 106 5.27 8.90 -1.46
N LEU A 107 6.08 8.70 -2.50
CA LEU A 107 6.15 9.62 -3.64
C LEU A 107 4.76 9.75 -4.29
N ALA A 108 4.16 8.61 -4.61
CA ALA A 108 2.83 8.52 -5.18
C ALA A 108 1.76 9.20 -4.33
N LEU A 109 1.77 8.96 -3.02
CA LEU A 109 0.84 9.61 -2.09
C LEU A 109 1.05 11.12 -2.06
N SER A 110 2.30 11.59 -2.10
CA SER A 110 2.64 13.01 -2.13
C SER A 110 2.13 13.68 -3.41
N LEU A 111 2.23 13.01 -4.55
CA LEU A 111 1.68 13.47 -5.82
C LEU A 111 0.14 13.46 -5.83
N ALA A 112 -0.48 12.46 -5.20
CA ALA A 112 -1.93 12.34 -5.11
C ALA A 112 -2.56 13.26 -4.05
N ALA A 113 -1.78 13.78 -3.10
CA ALA A 113 -2.29 14.53 -1.95
C ALA A 113 -3.21 15.71 -2.33
N PRO A 114 -2.90 16.55 -3.35
CA PRO A 114 -3.80 17.64 -3.75
C PRO A 114 -5.16 17.13 -4.25
N LEU A 115 -5.16 16.04 -5.04
CA LEU A 115 -6.38 15.43 -5.56
C LEU A 115 -7.24 14.86 -4.43
N LEU A 116 -6.63 14.13 -3.50
CA LEU A 116 -7.33 13.56 -2.35
C LEU A 116 -7.88 14.65 -1.43
N ALA A 117 -7.12 15.73 -1.21
CA ALA A 117 -7.58 16.89 -0.44
C ALA A 117 -8.80 17.58 -1.10
N ALA A 118 -8.76 17.76 -2.42
CA ALA A 118 -9.88 18.32 -3.17
C ALA A 118 -11.13 17.43 -3.07
N ALA A 119 -10.97 16.11 -3.21
CA ALA A 119 -12.08 15.15 -3.08
C ALA A 119 -12.73 15.18 -1.68
N VAL A 120 -11.90 15.27 -0.63
CA VAL A 120 -12.41 15.41 0.74
C VAL A 120 -13.17 16.72 0.91
N TRP A 121 -12.60 17.83 0.44
CA TRP A 121 -13.20 19.17 0.55
C TRP A 121 -14.54 19.26 -0.19
N ASP A 122 -14.60 18.76 -1.42
CA ASP A 122 -15.82 18.73 -2.22
C ASP A 122 -16.92 17.89 -1.54
N GLY A 123 -16.56 16.74 -0.97
CA GLY A 123 -17.52 15.92 -0.22
C GLY A 123 -18.04 16.62 1.04
N LEU A 124 -17.18 17.38 1.74
CA LEU A 124 -17.61 18.20 2.87
C LEU A 124 -18.54 19.35 2.43
N MET A 125 -18.31 19.95 1.27
CA MET A 125 -19.18 20.98 0.72
C MET A 125 -20.55 20.41 0.31
N ASN A 126 -20.57 19.26 -0.36
CA ASN A 126 -21.77 18.53 -0.72
C ASN A 126 -22.61 18.17 0.51
N ARG A 127 -21.95 17.74 1.59
CA ARG A 127 -22.62 17.56 2.89
C ARG A 127 -23.27 18.86 3.37
N ARG A 128 -22.56 19.98 3.33
CA ARG A 128 -23.10 21.28 3.78
C ARG A 128 -24.32 21.68 2.98
N ILE A 129 -24.30 21.51 1.65
CA ILE A 129 -25.45 21.76 0.76
C ILE A 129 -26.63 20.85 1.14
N ALA A 130 -26.40 19.55 1.32
CA ALA A 130 -27.44 18.60 1.73
C ALA A 130 -28.06 18.95 3.10
N GLN A 131 -27.24 19.47 4.04
CA GLN A 131 -27.72 19.93 5.34
C GLN A 131 -28.69 21.11 5.24
N TRP A 132 -28.47 22.04 4.30
CA TRP A 132 -29.36 23.17 4.00
C TRP A 132 -30.64 22.73 3.29
N ARG A 133 -30.58 21.65 2.49
CA ARG A 133 -31.73 21.07 1.77
C ARG A 133 -32.58 20.12 2.61
N TYR A 134 -32.22 19.90 3.88
CA TYR A 134 -32.86 18.93 4.78
C TYR A 134 -32.88 17.49 4.22
N GLU A 135 -31.92 17.14 3.37
CA GLU A 135 -31.79 15.78 2.85
C GLU A 135 -31.13 14.88 3.91
N TYR A 136 -31.76 13.72 4.19
CA TYR A 136 -31.23 12.74 5.14
C TYR A 136 -30.12 11.93 4.49
N THR A 137 -28.92 11.95 5.08
CA THR A 137 -27.81 11.11 4.64
C THR A 137 -28.02 9.66 5.07
N SER A 138 -27.89 8.72 4.12
CA SER A 138 -28.05 7.30 4.41
C SER A 138 -26.88 6.77 5.24
N ASN A 139 -27.22 6.19 6.40
CA ASN A 139 -26.23 5.62 7.30
C ASN A 139 -25.43 4.47 6.66
N ARG A 140 -26.07 3.73 5.73
CA ARG A 140 -25.46 2.61 5.01
C ARG A 140 -24.29 3.06 4.12
N LEU A 141 -24.42 4.21 3.46
CA LEU A 141 -23.39 4.76 2.57
C LEU A 141 -22.14 5.19 3.35
N HIS A 142 -22.30 5.63 4.61
CA HIS A 142 -21.18 5.95 5.50
C HIS A 142 -20.37 4.72 5.90
N TYR A 143 -21.04 3.61 6.26
CA TYR A 143 -20.36 2.37 6.60
C TYR A 143 -19.66 1.73 5.40
N LEU A 144 -20.30 1.77 4.22
CA LEU A 144 -19.71 1.25 2.98
C LEU A 144 -18.46 2.04 2.58
N SER A 145 -18.50 3.37 2.60
CA SER A 145 -17.35 4.21 2.24
C SER A 145 -16.19 4.05 3.23
N ARG A 146 -16.48 4.00 4.53
CA ARG A 146 -15.47 3.68 5.56
C ARG A 146 -14.86 2.28 5.36
N GLY A 147 -15.68 1.29 5.04
CA GLY A 147 -15.24 -0.07 4.75
C GLY A 147 -14.35 -0.15 3.51
N ALA A 148 -14.68 0.62 2.46
CA ALA A 148 -13.92 0.75 1.24
C ALA A 148 -12.54 1.39 1.49
N ILE A 149 -12.48 2.49 2.25
CA ILE A 149 -11.20 3.10 2.66
C ILE A 149 -10.32 2.08 3.39
N GLY A 150 -10.89 1.32 4.33
CA GLY A 150 -10.15 0.26 5.01
C GLY A 150 -9.63 -0.82 4.06
N TRP A 151 -10.43 -1.23 3.08
CA TRP A 151 -10.01 -2.16 2.03
C TRP A 151 -8.86 -1.61 1.17
N PHE A 152 -8.88 -0.33 0.81
CA PHE A 152 -7.78 0.31 0.07
C PHE A 152 -6.49 0.30 0.87
N VAL A 153 -6.55 0.61 2.17
CA VAL A 153 -5.38 0.55 3.06
C VAL A 153 -4.84 -0.88 3.15
N ASP A 154 -5.72 -1.87 3.35
CA ASP A 154 -5.32 -3.27 3.43
C ASP A 154 -4.65 -3.76 2.12
N VAL A 155 -5.22 -3.40 0.96
CA VAL A 155 -4.65 -3.73 -0.36
C VAL A 155 -3.32 -3.02 -0.58
N LEU A 156 -3.21 -1.75 -0.23
CA LEU A 156 -1.96 -0.98 -0.35
C LEU A 156 -0.84 -1.61 0.49
N LEU A 157 -1.16 -2.01 1.72
CA LEU A 157 -0.21 -2.71 2.60
C LEU A 157 0.20 -4.07 2.01
N LEU A 158 -0.74 -4.84 1.48
CA LEU A 158 -0.41 -6.11 0.82
C LEU A 158 0.48 -5.90 -0.41
N LEU A 159 0.19 -4.91 -1.24
CA LEU A 159 0.97 -4.57 -2.45
C LEU A 159 2.39 -4.08 -2.14
N LEU A 160 2.57 -3.42 -1.00
CA LEU A 160 3.87 -2.94 -0.54
C LEU A 160 4.79 -4.08 -0.10
N VAL A 161 4.20 -5.17 0.39
CA VAL A 161 4.94 -6.31 0.95
C VAL A 161 5.07 -7.43 -0.10
N PHE A 162 4.08 -7.63 -0.97
CA PHE A 162 4.10 -8.68 -1.97
C PHE A 162 5.00 -8.33 -3.18
N PRO A 163 5.89 -9.24 -3.63
CA PRO A 163 6.88 -8.95 -4.68
C PRO A 163 6.28 -9.05 -6.08
N LEU A 164 5.17 -8.37 -6.36
CA LEU A 164 4.59 -8.26 -7.71
C LEU A 164 4.92 -6.90 -8.31
N PRO A 165 5.46 -6.84 -9.54
CA PRO A 165 5.71 -5.57 -10.20
C PRO A 165 4.36 -4.85 -10.38
N MET A 166 4.28 -3.62 -9.88
CA MET A 166 3.08 -2.81 -10.00
C MET A 166 3.23 -1.87 -11.18
N PRO A 167 2.29 -1.90 -12.15
CA PRO A 167 2.24 -0.90 -13.18
C PRO A 167 2.05 0.49 -12.55
N PRO A 168 2.78 1.52 -12.98
CA PRO A 168 2.57 2.90 -12.54
C PRO A 168 1.12 3.37 -12.72
N GLU A 169 0.43 2.88 -13.74
CA GLU A 169 -0.97 3.19 -14.05
C GLU A 169 -1.92 2.63 -12.99
N ALA A 170 -1.60 1.46 -12.42
CA ALA A 170 -2.40 0.86 -11.36
C ALA A 170 -2.48 1.78 -10.14
N LEU A 171 -1.38 2.51 -9.86
CA LEU A 171 -1.35 3.47 -8.79
C LEU A 171 -2.31 4.64 -9.03
N VAL A 172 -2.31 5.18 -10.25
CA VAL A 172 -3.23 6.27 -10.64
C VAL A 172 -4.69 5.84 -10.43
N VAL A 173 -5.05 4.64 -10.92
CA VAL A 173 -6.40 4.08 -10.75
C VAL A 173 -6.76 3.93 -9.27
N VAL A 174 -5.86 3.38 -8.46
CA VAL A 174 -6.08 3.23 -7.01
C VAL A 174 -6.28 4.58 -6.33
N MET A 175 -5.53 5.62 -6.71
CA MET A 175 -5.68 6.96 -6.13
C MET A 175 -7.01 7.61 -6.49
N PHE A 176 -7.50 7.44 -7.73
CA PHE A 176 -8.83 7.91 -8.11
C PHE A 176 -9.95 7.20 -7.33
N LEU A 177 -9.85 5.89 -7.19
CA LEU A 177 -10.81 5.10 -6.43
C LEU A 177 -10.80 5.49 -4.94
N LEU A 178 -9.62 5.69 -4.36
CA LEU A 178 -9.46 6.19 -3.00
C LEU A 178 -10.06 7.59 -2.84
N GLY A 179 -9.81 8.49 -3.80
CA GLY A 179 -10.40 9.83 -3.83
C GLY A 179 -11.93 9.79 -3.84
N GLY A 180 -12.52 8.95 -4.69
CA GLY A 180 -13.98 8.75 -4.72
C GLY A 180 -14.54 8.18 -3.41
N ALA A 181 -13.82 7.22 -2.80
CA ALA A 181 -14.20 6.67 -1.50
C ALA A 181 -14.12 7.73 -0.38
N LEU A 182 -13.08 8.56 -0.38
CA LEU A 182 -12.91 9.67 0.56
C LEU A 182 -13.98 10.75 0.40
N HIS A 183 -14.29 11.14 -0.84
CA HIS A 183 -15.38 12.06 -1.16
C HIS A 183 -16.71 11.53 -0.62
N GLN A 184 -17.03 10.26 -0.91
CA GLN A 184 -18.27 9.66 -0.46
C GLN A 184 -18.33 9.53 1.07
N TRP A 185 -17.19 9.25 1.71
CA TRP A 185 -17.08 9.18 3.16
C TRP A 185 -17.29 10.54 3.81
N SER A 186 -16.67 11.61 3.31
CA SER A 186 -16.83 12.96 3.85
C SER A 186 -18.23 13.53 3.61
N ALA A 187 -18.84 13.22 2.46
CA ALA A 187 -20.22 13.59 2.13
C ALA A 187 -21.26 12.92 3.03
N SER A 188 -20.96 11.72 3.54
CA SER A 188 -21.90 10.89 4.32
C SER A 188 -21.78 11.06 5.83
N PHE A 189 -20.98 11.99 6.34
CA PHE A 189 -20.91 12.25 7.77
C PHE A 189 -22.29 12.64 8.35
N GLN A 190 -22.73 11.91 9.37
CA GLN A 190 -23.98 12.19 10.07
C GLN A 190 -23.99 13.62 10.65
N LYS A 191 -25.15 14.28 10.65
CA LYS A 191 -25.36 15.50 11.45
C LYS A 191 -25.12 15.12 12.92
N ARG A 192 -24.22 15.83 13.59
CA ARG A 192 -24.12 15.90 15.04
C ARG A 192 -24.48 17.31 15.45
#